data_AF-A0AAD9JT98-F1
#
_entry.id   AF-A0AAD9JT98-F1
#
_cell.length_a   1.000
_cell.length_b   1.000
_cell.length_c   1.000
_cell.angle_alpha   90.00
_cell.angle_beta   90.00
_cell.angle_gamma   90.00
#
_symmetry.space_group_name_H-M   'P 1'
#
loop_
_entity.id
_entity.type
_entity.pdbx_description
1 polymer ?
#
loop_
_entity_poly.entity_id
_entity_poly.type
_entity_poly.pdbx_seq_one_letter_code
_entity_poly.pdbx_strand_id
1 'polypeptide(L)'
;MYVYIYVRMYVCMYVCMYVCMYVCMYVCMYVCMYVCMYVCMYVCMYVCMYVCMYVCMYVCMYVCMYVCMYVCMYVCMYVCMYVCT
;
A
#
# COMPACT_ATOMS: atom_id res chain seq x y z
N MET A 1 -33.37 -1.24 -51.35
CA MET A 1 -32.12 -0.50 -51.06
C MET A 1 -32.24 0.37 -49.81
N TYR A 2 -33.24 1.27 -49.71
CA TYR A 2 -33.46 2.12 -48.53
C TYR A 2 -33.60 1.37 -47.20
N VAL A 3 -34.41 0.31 -47.14
CA VAL A 3 -34.61 -0.51 -45.93
C VAL A 3 -33.28 -1.13 -45.46
N TYR A 4 -32.45 -1.61 -46.39
CA TYR A 4 -31.16 -2.20 -46.07
C TYR A 4 -30.20 -1.18 -45.46
N ILE A 5 -30.16 0.04 -46.00
CA ILE A 5 -29.33 1.13 -45.48
C ILE A 5 -29.81 1.54 -44.08
N TYR A 6 -31.13 1.63 -43.89
CA TYR A 6 -31.73 2.01 -42.61
C TYR A 6 -31.43 0.98 -41.52
N VAL A 7 -31.63 -0.31 -41.81
CA VAL A 7 -31.33 -1.41 -40.87
C VAL A 7 -29.84 -1.43 -40.53
N ARG A 8 -28.97 -1.28 -41.53
CA ARG A 8 -27.52 -1.26 -41.29
C ARG A 8 -27.10 -0.10 -40.39
N MET A 9 -27.61 1.11 -40.63
CA MET A 9 -27.32 2.25 -39.77
C MET A 9 -27.83 2.06 -38.36
N TYR A 10 -29.04 1.53 -38.20
CA TYR A 10 -29.63 1.29 -36.88
C TYR A 10 -28.83 0.25 -36.09
N VAL A 11 -28.45 -0.86 -36.72
CA VAL A 11 -27.62 -1.90 -36.09
C VAL A 11 -26.24 -1.35 -35.74
N CYS A 12 -25.57 -0.62 -36.64
CA CYS A 12 -24.27 -0.01 -36.33
C CYS A 12 -24.37 0.97 -35.15
N MET A 13 -25.36 1.86 -35.14
CA MET A 13 -25.57 2.80 -34.03
C MET A 13 -25.82 2.09 -32.71
N TYR A 14 -26.69 1.07 -32.72
CA TYR A 14 -27.03 0.33 -31.52
C TYR A 14 -25.84 -0.45 -30.98
N VAL A 15 -25.10 -1.17 -31.85
CA VAL A 15 -23.91 -1.93 -31.46
C VAL A 15 -22.83 -0.99 -30.96
N CYS A 16 -22.55 0.12 -31.65
CA CYS A 16 -21.55 1.08 -31.20
C CYS A 16 -21.92 1.68 -29.83
N MET A 17 -23.16 2.11 -29.64
CA MET A 17 -23.63 2.65 -28.37
C MET A 17 -23.53 1.61 -27.24
N TYR A 18 -23.99 0.39 -27.49
CA TYR A 18 -23.99 -0.65 -26.48
C TYR A 18 -22.57 -1.07 -26.12
N VAL A 19 -21.71 -1.32 -27.11
CA VAL A 19 -20.32 -1.71 -26.87
C VAL A 19 -19.56 -0.58 -26.19
N CYS A 20 -19.67 0.67 -26.64
CA CYS A 20 -19.01 1.78 -25.98
C CYS A 20 -19.47 1.96 -24.53
N MET A 21 -20.79 1.93 -24.27
CA MET A 21 -21.31 2.06 -22.91
C MET A 21 -20.88 0.90 -22.02
N TYR A 22 -21.00 -0.33 -22.51
CA TYR A 22 -20.67 -1.51 -21.72
C TYR A 22 -19.17 -1.57 -21.46
N VAL A 23 -18.33 -1.41 -22.48
CA VAL A 23 -16.87 -1.46 -22.34
C VAL A 23 -16.38 -0.32 -21.47
N CYS A 24 -16.83 0.93 -21.68
CA CYS A 24 -16.42 2.04 -20.83
C CYS A 24 -16.87 1.81 -19.37
N MET A 25 -18.11 1.42 -19.13
CA MET A 25 -18.60 1.19 -17.76
C MET A 25 -17.88 0.04 -17.09
N TYR A 26 -17.75 -1.11 -17.76
CA TYR A 26 -17.08 -2.27 -17.20
C TYR A 26 -15.60 -2.01 -16.97
N VAL A 27 -14.88 -1.51 -17.97
CA VAL A 27 -13.44 -1.26 -17.87
C VAL A 27 -13.17 -0.19 -16.83
N CYS A 28 -13.89 0.95 -16.83
CA CYS A 28 -13.68 1.98 -15.82
C CYS A 28 -14.02 1.45 -14.42
N MET A 29 -15.14 0.76 -14.23
CA MET A 29 -15.52 0.24 -12.91
C MET A 29 -14.55 -0.84 -12.44
N TYR A 30 -14.24 -1.84 -13.26
CA TYR A 30 -13.33 -2.91 -12.88
C TYR A 30 -11.92 -2.38 -12.69
N VAL A 31 -11.35 -1.65 -13.65
CA VAL A 31 -9.97 -1.18 -13.52
C VAL A 31 -9.84 -0.22 -12.35
N CYS A 32 -10.74 0.75 -12.18
CA CYS A 32 -10.67 1.66 -11.04
C CYS A 32 -10.85 0.90 -9.72
N MET A 33 -11.87 0.03 -9.59
CA MET A 33 -12.09 -0.70 -8.34
C MET A 33 -10.93 -1.64 -8.02
N TYR A 34 -10.48 -2.44 -8.99
CA TYR A 34 -9.41 -3.40 -8.78
C TYR A 34 -8.10 -2.69 -8.52
N VAL A 35 -7.69 -1.72 -9.35
CA VAL A 35 -6.43 -1.01 -9.16
C VAL A 35 -6.45 -0.22 -7.86
N CYS A 36 -7.52 0.52 -7.55
CA CYS A 36 -7.58 1.26 -6.29
C CYS A 36 -7.58 0.32 -5.09
N MET A 37 -8.39 -0.74 -5.08
CA MET A 37 -8.42 -1.69 -3.96
C MET A 37 -7.08 -2.40 -3.80
N TYR A 38 -6.50 -2.91 -4.90
CA TYR A 38 -5.25 -3.66 -4.84
C TYR A 38 -4.10 -2.75 -4.46
N VAL A 39 -3.94 -1.58 -5.10
CA VAL A 39 -2.86 -0.65 -4.77
C VAL A 39 -3.02 -0.12 -3.35
N CYS A 40 -4.21 0.32 -2.93
CA CYS A 40 -4.41 0.80 -1.57
C CYS A 40 -4.19 -0.31 -0.54
N MET A 41 -4.78 -1.50 -0.72
CA MET A 41 -4.58 -2.59 0.24
C MET A 41 -3.13 -3.05 0.29
N TYR A 42 -2.51 -3.29 -0.86
CA TYR A 42 -1.17 -3.83 -0.91
C TYR A 42 -0.15 -2.81 -0.43
N VAL A 43 -0.21 -1.56 -0.92
CA VAL A 43 0.72 -0.50 -0.50
C VAL A 43 0.51 -0.15 0.97
N CYS A 44 -0.73 0.06 1.42
CA CYS A 44 -0.95 0.39 2.83
C CYS A 44 -0.56 -0.77 3.74
N MET A 45 -0.93 -2.03 3.42
CA MET A 45 -0.54 -3.17 4.25
C MET A 45 0.97 -3.39 4.24
N TYR A 46 1.61 -3.43 3.07
CA TYR A 46 3.06 -3.65 3.02
C TYR A 46 3.82 -2.51 3.66
N VAL A 47 3.54 -1.25 3.28
CA VAL A 47 4.28 -0.11 3.82
C VAL A 47 4.04 0.00 5.32
N CYS A 48 2.79 -0.06 5.80
CA CYS A 48 2.54 0.03 7.24
C CYS A 48 3.14 -1.16 8.00
N MET A 49 2.93 -2.40 7.55
CA MET A 49 3.49 -3.57 8.26
C MET A 49 5.01 -3.56 8.24
N TYR A 50 5.62 -3.32 7.08
CA TYR A 50 7.07 -3.36 6.94
C TYR A 50 7.71 -2.20 7.68
N VAL A 51 7.23 -0.96 7.51
CA VAL A 51 7.78 0.20 8.22
C VAL A 51 7.55 0.07 9.73
N CYS A 52 6.35 -0.29 10.19
CA CYS A 52 6.11 -0.47 11.62
C CYS A 52 6.96 -1.60 12.20
N MET A 53 7.02 -2.77 11.56
CA MET A 53 7.84 -3.88 12.05
C MET A 53 9.32 -3.54 12.06
N TYR A 54 9.84 -2.97 10.96
CA TYR A 54 11.25 -2.65 10.86
C TYR A 54 11.61 -1.54 11.83
N VAL A 55 10.88 -0.43 11.85
CA VAL A 55 11.16 0.69 12.75
C VAL A 55 11.01 0.27 14.20
N CYS A 56 9.92 -0.42 14.58
CA CYS A 56 9.75 -0.87 15.95
C CYS A 56 10.84 -1.87 16.35
N MET A 57 11.14 -2.89 15.53
CA MET A 57 12.20 -3.85 15.85
C MET A 57 13.56 -3.19 15.94
N TYR A 58 13.93 -2.36 14.95
CA TYR A 58 15.23 -1.71 14.94
C TYR A 58 15.34 -0.72 16.08
N VAL A 59 14.39 0.20 16.25
CA VAL A 59 14.45 1.21 17.32
C VAL A 59 14.41 0.54 18.68
N CYS A 60 13.49 -0.39 18.94
CA CYS A 60 13.44 -1.07 20.23
C CYS A 60 14.72 -1.88 20.50
N MET A 61 15.20 -2.68 19.54
CA MET A 61 16.43 -3.46 19.75
C MET A 61 17.64 -2.55 19.93
N TYR A 62 17.83 -1.56 19.06
CA TYR A 62 19.00 -0.69 19.11
C TYR A 62 18.97 0.18 20.35
N VAL A 63 17.86 0.85 20.64
CA VAL A 63 17.74 1.73 21.80
C VAL A 63 17.81 0.93 23.09
N CYS A 64 17.06 -0.17 23.23
CA CYS A 64 17.13 -0.98 24.45
C CYS A 64 18.51 -1.58 24.63
N MET A 65 19.12 -2.18 23.60
CA MET A 65 20.44 -2.80 23.76
C MET A 65 21.53 -1.75 24.02
N TYR A 66 21.60 -0.68 23.22
CA TYR A 66 22.64 0.33 23.40
C TYR A 66 22.44 1.11 24.69
N VAL A 67 21.23 1.62 24.95
CA VAL A 67 21.01 2.44 26.15
C VAL A 67 21.18 1.59 27.40
N CYS A 68 20.59 0.38 27.48
CA CYS A 68 20.78 -0.46 28.66
C CYS A 68 22.25 -0.85 28.83
N MET A 69 22.94 -1.29 27.79
CA MET A 69 24.35 -1.69 27.91
C MET A 69 25.24 -0.51 28.30
N TYR A 70 25.13 0.63 27.61
CA TYR A 70 25.97 1.79 27.90
C TYR A 70 25.67 2.38 29.26
N VAL A 71 24.39 2.58 29.60
CA VAL A 71 24.01 3.15 30.89
C VAL A 71 24.39 2.20 32.02
N CYS A 72 24.10 0.90 31.92
CA CYS A 72 24.50 -0.06 32.94
C CYS A 72 26.02 -0.10 33.11
N MET A 73 26.79 -0.14 32.02
CA MET A 73 28.25 -0.15 32.08
C MET A 73 28.81 1.14 32.70
N TYR A 74 28.31 2.30 32.28
CA TYR A 74 28.76 3.59 32.83
C TYR A 74 28.40 3.72 34.31
N VAL A 75 27.17 3.40 34.68
CA VAL A 75 26.71 3.48 36.07
C VAL A 75 27.49 2.50 36.93
N CYS A 76 27.68 1.24 36.49
CA CYS A 76 28.51 0.27 37.21
C CYS A 76 29.94 0.76 37.39
N MET A 77 30.57 1.28 36.34
CA MET A 77 31.94 1.80 36.40
C MET A 77 32.06 3.00 37.35
N TYR A 78 31.13 3.94 37.28
CA TYR A 78 31.10 5.10 38.17
C TYR A 78 30.87 4.67 39.62
N VAL A 79 29.86 3.85 39.89
CA VAL A 79 29.58 3.37 41.25
C VAL A 79 30.76 2.58 41.81
N CYS A 80 31.38 1.69 41.04
CA CYS A 80 32.58 0.97 41.47
C CYS A 80 33.75 1.93 41.77
N MET A 81 33.97 2.96 40.94
CA MET A 81 35.04 3.93 41.21
C MET A 81 34.78 4.75 42.48
N TYR A 82 33.56 5.25 42.69
CA TYR A 82 33.24 6.10 43.86
C TYR A 82 33.05 5.31 45.17
N VAL A 83 32.68 4.03 45.10
CA VAL A 83 32.54 3.17 46.29
C VAL A 83 33.87 2.52 46.67
N CYS A 84 34.77 2.28 45.72
CA CYS A 84 36.12 1.73 45.98
C CYS A 84 37.18 2.80 46.28
N THR A 85 36.83 4.09 46.22
CA THR A 85 37.61 5.22 46.79
C THR A 85 37.10 5.59 48.16
#